data_AF-A0A811QQQ0-F1
#
_entry.id   AF-A0A811QQQ0-F1
#
_cell.length_a   1.000
_cell.length_b   1.000
_cell.length_c   1.000
_cell.angle_alpha   90.00
_cell.angle_beta   90.00
_cell.angle_gamma   90.00
#
_symmetry.space_group_name_H-M   'P 1'
#
loop_
_entity.id
_entity.type
_entity.pdbx_description
1 polymer ?
#
loop_
_entity_poly.entity_id
_entity_poly.type
_entity_poly.pdbx_seq_one_letter_code
_entity_poly.pdbx_strand_id
1 'polypeptide(L)'
;MGNCCVAGASSDMATFKWSIDNFSSLLDKGEGWTNSRVFKIMGHAWHLKLNPMDRNSCDEECVSLRLQLSKTSVEPNTIVDASFRLIIYDQLYGKDSEHHVSHTFQTASTSSGKSCMIKLAALKNSSGFLVNNNCVFGVKFIKVVTTKAKTTSEKLFVKNASTLPEAKAAYTWCIADFFGMENPGYSPEFTAGGYKWSIRLDKEENHISLYLKKMINDLPEDSAVLVEFTLSIKNQEGGKHLKKKGLTQFSNNDPTWGWEKVVSMEDIQDSSNGYLIKTKCCIEAEVTTVGSSKMK
;
A
#
# COMPACT_ATOMS: atom_id res chain seq x y z
N MET A 1 -38.43 -36.99 -30.77
CA MET A 1 -38.45 -36.15 -29.54
C MET A 1 -37.72 -36.93 -28.46
N GLY A 2 -36.39 -36.76 -28.36
CA GLY A 2 -35.58 -37.42 -27.35
C GLY A 2 -35.23 -36.41 -26.28
N ASN A 3 -35.89 -36.48 -25.11
CA ASN A 3 -35.53 -35.69 -23.95
C ASN A 3 -34.21 -36.24 -23.37
N CYS A 4 -33.13 -35.49 -23.56
CA CYS A 4 -31.88 -35.70 -22.86
C CYS A 4 -32.01 -35.06 -21.47
N CYS A 5 -32.21 -35.90 -20.45
CA CYS A 5 -32.16 -35.48 -19.05
C CYS A 5 -30.71 -35.10 -18.73
N VAL A 6 -30.41 -33.80 -18.64
CA VAL A 6 -29.16 -33.32 -18.07
C VAL A 6 -29.26 -33.50 -16.56
N ALA A 7 -28.68 -34.60 -16.07
CA ALA A 7 -28.40 -34.76 -14.65
C ALA A 7 -27.49 -33.62 -14.20
N GLY A 8 -27.97 -32.79 -13.28
CA GLY A 8 -27.15 -31.78 -12.63
C GLY A 8 -26.01 -32.48 -11.88
N ALA A 9 -24.78 -32.26 -12.35
CA ALA A 9 -23.59 -32.69 -11.65
C ALA A 9 -23.54 -31.97 -10.30
N SER A 10 -23.75 -32.72 -9.22
CA SER A 10 -23.36 -32.34 -7.86
C SER A 10 -21.88 -31.95 -7.90
N SER A 11 -21.54 -30.68 -7.73
CA SER A 11 -20.14 -30.28 -7.61
C SER A 11 -19.61 -30.84 -6.29
N ASP A 12 -18.71 -31.81 -6.34
CA ASP A 12 -18.09 -32.39 -5.15
C ASP A 12 -17.43 -31.29 -4.31
N MET A 13 -18.09 -30.91 -3.21
CA MET A 13 -17.58 -29.89 -2.28
C MET A 13 -16.39 -30.48 -1.51
N ALA A 14 -15.18 -30.02 -1.83
CA ALA A 14 -13.96 -30.48 -1.16
C ALA A 14 -13.94 -30.07 0.31
N THR A 15 -13.63 -31.02 1.20
CA THR A 15 -13.63 -30.82 2.66
C THR A 15 -12.29 -31.25 3.25
N PHE A 16 -11.78 -30.49 4.22
CA PHE A 16 -10.68 -30.88 5.07
C PHE A 16 -11.20 -31.10 6.50
N LYS A 17 -10.85 -32.24 7.10
CA LYS A 17 -11.15 -32.58 8.50
C LYS A 17 -9.85 -32.67 9.30
N TRP A 18 -9.88 -32.17 10.52
CA TRP A 18 -8.78 -32.17 11.47
C TRP A 18 -9.28 -32.68 12.83
N SER A 19 -8.90 -33.91 13.15
CA SER A 19 -9.18 -34.52 14.45
C SER A 19 -8.02 -34.23 15.41
N ILE A 20 -8.36 -33.90 16.66
CA ILE A 20 -7.43 -33.61 17.74
C ILE A 20 -7.74 -34.56 18.89
N ASP A 21 -6.88 -35.55 19.05
CA ASP A 21 -6.88 -36.42 20.23
C ASP A 21 -6.35 -35.69 21.45
N ASN A 22 -6.83 -36.11 22.62
CA ASN A 22 -6.45 -35.55 23.91
C ASN A 22 -6.67 -34.02 23.99
N PHE A 23 -7.85 -33.58 23.56
CA PHE A 23 -8.23 -32.17 23.43
C PHE A 23 -8.09 -31.38 24.74
N SER A 24 -8.34 -32.01 25.89
CA SER A 24 -8.13 -31.41 27.20
C SER A 24 -6.69 -30.89 27.37
N SER A 25 -5.68 -31.66 26.94
CA SER A 25 -4.28 -31.21 27.03
C SER A 25 -3.94 -30.07 26.08
N LEU A 26 -4.72 -29.86 25.01
CA LEU A 26 -4.61 -28.67 24.19
C LEU A 26 -5.15 -27.43 24.91
N LEU A 27 -6.26 -27.58 25.66
CA LEU A 27 -6.82 -26.50 26.48
C LEU A 27 -5.86 -26.09 27.60
N ASP A 28 -5.15 -27.03 28.20
CA ASP A 28 -4.14 -26.76 29.24
C ASP A 28 -2.98 -25.88 28.74
N LYS A 29 -2.80 -25.71 27.43
CA LYS A 29 -1.82 -24.79 26.85
C LYS A 29 -2.27 -23.33 26.88
N GLY A 30 -3.52 -23.04 27.23
CA GLY A 30 -4.07 -21.70 27.37
C GLY A 30 -4.44 -21.02 26.05
N GLU A 31 -4.48 -19.69 26.07
CA GLU A 31 -4.85 -18.87 24.92
C GLU A 31 -3.82 -18.97 23.79
N GLY A 32 -4.28 -19.12 22.55
CA GLY A 32 -3.39 -19.13 21.39
C GLY A 32 -3.96 -19.82 20.17
N TRP A 33 -3.38 -19.51 19.01
CA TRP A 33 -3.74 -20.15 17.74
C TRP A 33 -2.87 -21.38 17.50
N THR A 34 -3.52 -22.54 17.36
CA THR A 34 -2.89 -23.78 16.88
C THR A 34 -3.24 -24.00 15.42
N ASN A 35 -2.27 -24.38 14.59
CA ASN A 35 -2.46 -24.59 13.17
C ASN A 35 -2.46 -26.09 12.82
N SER A 36 -3.33 -26.49 11.91
CA SER A 36 -3.20 -27.76 11.20
C SER A 36 -1.91 -27.78 10.37
N ARG A 37 -1.52 -28.98 9.94
CA ARG A 37 -0.59 -29.12 8.79
C ARG A 37 -1.16 -28.41 7.56
N VAL A 38 -0.28 -28.03 6.65
CA VAL A 38 -0.67 -27.51 5.34
C VAL A 38 -1.46 -28.59 4.59
N PHE A 39 -2.59 -28.21 4.00
CA PHE A 39 -3.34 -29.06 3.08
C PHE A 39 -3.65 -28.32 1.79
N LYS A 40 -3.83 -29.06 0.69
CA LYS A 40 -4.10 -28.47 -0.64
C LYS A 40 -5.52 -28.77 -1.07
N ILE A 41 -6.32 -27.73 -1.32
CA ILE A 41 -7.68 -27.82 -1.85
C ILE A 41 -7.88 -26.70 -2.86
N MET A 42 -8.50 -27.03 -4.00
CA MET A 42 -8.80 -26.10 -5.10
C MET A 42 -7.58 -25.29 -5.58
N GLY A 43 -6.42 -25.96 -5.70
CA GLY A 43 -5.20 -25.36 -6.25
C GLY A 43 -4.36 -24.52 -5.27
N HIS A 44 -4.83 -24.33 -4.03
CA HIS A 44 -4.17 -23.51 -3.02
C HIS A 44 -3.78 -24.32 -1.79
N ALA A 45 -2.72 -23.90 -1.10
CA ALA A 45 -2.30 -24.51 0.15
C ALA A 45 -2.80 -23.69 1.35
N TRP A 46 -3.43 -24.36 2.31
CA TRP A 46 -4.15 -23.75 3.42
C TRP A 46 -3.72 -24.34 4.76
N HIS A 47 -3.98 -23.58 5.83
CA HIS A 47 -4.03 -24.06 7.20
C HIS A 47 -5.42 -23.82 7.78
N LEU A 48 -5.91 -24.74 8.60
CA LEU A 48 -7.01 -24.49 9.52
C LEU A 48 -6.38 -24.09 10.86
N LYS A 49 -6.78 -22.95 11.39
CA LYS A 49 -6.35 -22.45 12.69
C LYS A 49 -7.48 -22.61 13.68
N LEU A 50 -7.11 -23.03 14.88
CA LEU A 50 -8.00 -23.18 16.03
C LEU A 50 -7.48 -22.33 17.17
N ASN A 51 -8.35 -21.52 17.75
CA ASN A 51 -8.14 -20.97 19.09
C ASN A 51 -9.22 -21.57 20.01
N PRO A 52 -8.85 -22.53 20.89
CA PRO A 52 -9.82 -23.23 21.71
C PRO A 52 -10.19 -22.48 23.01
N MET A 53 -9.45 -21.40 23.33
CA MET A 53 -9.62 -20.54 24.50
C MET A 53 -9.71 -19.07 24.05
N ASP A 54 -10.44 -18.78 22.97
CA ASP A 54 -10.68 -17.41 22.53
C ASP A 54 -11.71 -16.73 23.46
N ARG A 55 -11.83 -15.40 23.40
CA ARG A 55 -12.78 -14.64 24.23
C ARG A 55 -13.72 -13.80 23.38
N ASN A 56 -15.00 -13.82 23.73
CA ASN A 56 -15.98 -12.93 23.11
C ASN A 56 -15.97 -11.53 23.73
N SER A 57 -16.81 -10.62 23.23
CA SER A 57 -16.92 -9.25 23.75
C SER A 57 -17.42 -9.16 25.20
N CYS A 58 -18.00 -10.25 25.72
CA CYS A 58 -18.47 -10.37 27.09
C CYS A 58 -17.48 -11.12 27.99
N ASP A 59 -16.24 -11.31 27.54
CA ASP A 59 -15.17 -12.02 28.25
C ASP A 59 -15.46 -13.51 28.52
N GLU A 60 -16.36 -14.13 27.74
CA GLU A 60 -16.65 -15.55 27.85
C GLU A 60 -15.74 -16.39 26.93
N GLU A 61 -15.24 -17.50 27.45
CA GLU A 61 -14.41 -18.46 26.72
C GLU A 61 -15.19 -19.14 25.59
N CYS A 62 -14.60 -19.13 24.40
CA CYS A 62 -15.21 -19.63 23.19
C CYS A 62 -14.18 -20.31 22.28
N VAL A 63 -14.66 -21.17 21.38
CA VAL A 63 -13.82 -21.82 20.37
C VAL A 63 -13.99 -21.10 19.03
N SER A 64 -12.86 -20.75 18.43
CA SER A 64 -12.77 -19.98 17.19
C SER A 64 -11.98 -20.72 16.12
N LEU A 65 -12.44 -20.63 14.87
CA LEU A 65 -11.73 -21.20 13.73
C LEU A 65 -11.42 -20.13 12.69
N ARG A 66 -10.27 -20.27 12.04
CA ARG A 66 -9.90 -19.48 10.86
C ARG A 66 -9.28 -20.35 9.79
N LEU A 67 -9.60 -20.05 8.54
CA LEU A 67 -8.83 -20.53 7.41
C LEU A 67 -7.69 -19.55 7.14
N GLN A 68 -6.51 -20.08 6.82
CA GLN A 68 -5.37 -19.27 6.43
C GLN A 68 -4.76 -19.79 5.12
N LEU A 69 -4.62 -18.90 4.14
CA LEU A 69 -3.88 -19.15 2.92
C LEU A 69 -2.38 -19.16 3.23
N SER A 70 -1.66 -20.19 2.80
CA SER A 70 -0.22 -20.29 3.02
C SER A 70 0.51 -19.22 2.22
N LYS A 71 1.45 -18.51 2.87
CA LYS A 71 2.29 -17.49 2.23
C LYS A 71 3.10 -18.05 1.05
N THR A 72 3.45 -19.33 1.08
CA THR A 72 4.20 -19.99 -0.01
C THR A 72 3.36 -20.23 -1.26
N SER A 73 2.04 -20.06 -1.20
CA SER A 73 1.12 -20.25 -2.33
C SER A 73 0.68 -18.94 -2.99
N VAL A 74 1.11 -17.79 -2.47
CA VAL A 74 0.65 -16.48 -2.95
C VAL A 74 1.79 -15.75 -3.62
N GLU A 75 1.78 -15.73 -4.95
CA GLU A 75 2.50 -14.68 -5.68
C GLU A 75 1.93 -13.31 -5.29
N PRO A 76 2.76 -12.25 -5.19
CA PRO A 76 2.33 -10.93 -4.70
C PRO A 76 1.08 -10.34 -5.39
N ASN A 77 0.79 -10.78 -6.62
CA ASN A 77 -0.28 -10.26 -7.47
C ASN A 77 -1.47 -11.21 -7.57
N THR A 78 -1.57 -12.21 -6.70
CA THR A 78 -2.67 -13.18 -6.70
C THR A 78 -3.73 -12.78 -5.67
N ILE A 79 -4.97 -12.66 -6.13
CA ILE A 79 -6.16 -12.49 -5.30
C ILE A 79 -6.95 -13.80 -5.33
N VAL A 80 -7.31 -14.33 -4.16
CA VAL A 80 -8.07 -15.58 -4.03
C VAL A 80 -9.38 -15.29 -3.30
N ASP A 81 -10.48 -15.23 -4.03
CA ASP A 81 -11.82 -15.13 -3.46
C ASP A 81 -12.32 -16.51 -3.08
N ALA A 82 -12.54 -16.75 -1.78
CA ALA A 82 -13.03 -18.03 -1.29
C ALA A 82 -14.32 -17.88 -0.50
N SER A 83 -15.23 -18.82 -0.72
CA SER A 83 -16.45 -19.05 0.05
C SER A 83 -16.38 -20.45 0.62
N PHE A 84 -16.49 -20.58 1.94
CA PHE A 84 -16.28 -21.82 2.67
C PHE A 84 -17.12 -21.86 3.96
N ARG A 85 -17.26 -23.05 4.55
CA ARG A 85 -17.87 -23.26 5.86
C ARG A 85 -16.83 -23.79 6.83
N LEU A 86 -16.72 -23.16 7.98
CA LEU A 86 -15.98 -23.69 9.13
C LEU A 86 -16.90 -24.60 9.93
N ILE A 87 -16.38 -25.73 10.41
CA ILE A 87 -17.18 -26.78 11.02
C ILE A 87 -16.53 -27.27 12.32
N ILE A 88 -17.34 -27.43 13.36
CA ILE A 88 -17.04 -28.26 14.55
C ILE A 88 -18.01 -29.44 14.49
N TYR A 89 -17.49 -30.65 14.34
CA TYR A 89 -18.32 -31.83 14.07
C TYR A 89 -18.93 -32.40 15.35
N ASP A 90 -20.24 -32.63 15.33
CA ASP A 90 -20.91 -33.52 16.27
C ASP A 90 -20.74 -34.95 15.76
N GLN A 91 -19.91 -35.70 16.47
CA GLN A 91 -19.42 -37.01 16.06
C GLN A 91 -20.45 -38.12 16.29
N LEU A 92 -21.55 -37.86 17.02
CA LEU A 92 -22.54 -38.89 17.38
C LEU A 92 -23.94 -38.62 16.79
N TYR A 93 -24.34 -37.35 16.72
CA TYR A 93 -25.73 -36.98 16.41
C TYR A 93 -25.89 -36.18 15.12
N GLY A 94 -24.79 -35.81 14.46
CA GLY A 94 -24.81 -35.06 13.20
C GLY A 94 -25.30 -33.61 13.30
N LYS A 95 -25.29 -33.04 14.52
CA LYS A 95 -25.64 -31.63 14.78
C LYS A 95 -24.38 -30.75 14.77
N ASP A 96 -23.69 -30.72 13.64
CA ASP A 96 -22.46 -29.94 13.46
C ASP A 96 -22.70 -28.44 13.70
N SER A 97 -21.71 -27.77 14.29
CA SER A 97 -21.67 -26.30 14.35
C SER A 97 -20.98 -25.79 13.09
N GLU A 98 -21.76 -25.25 12.15
CA GLU A 98 -21.27 -24.72 10.89
C GLU A 98 -21.40 -23.19 10.79
N HIS A 99 -20.39 -22.54 10.22
CA HIS A 99 -20.44 -21.11 9.92
C HIS A 99 -19.90 -20.82 8.52
N HIS A 100 -20.72 -20.17 7.69
CA HIS A 100 -20.33 -19.68 6.37
C HIS A 100 -19.40 -18.47 6.50
N VAL A 101 -18.32 -18.45 5.73
CA VAL A 101 -17.39 -17.33 5.58
C VAL A 101 -17.10 -17.11 4.09
N SER A 102 -17.12 -15.85 3.66
CA SER A 102 -16.64 -15.42 2.35
C SER A 102 -15.52 -14.41 2.57
N HIS A 103 -14.39 -14.57 1.89
CA HIS A 103 -13.25 -13.68 2.06
C HIS A 103 -12.36 -13.60 0.83
N THR A 104 -11.77 -12.43 0.61
CA THR A 104 -10.76 -12.17 -0.41
C THR A 104 -9.37 -12.26 0.21
N PHE A 105 -8.67 -13.35 -0.08
CA PHE A 105 -7.31 -13.60 0.41
C PHE A 105 -6.27 -12.98 -0.53
N GLN A 106 -5.27 -12.33 0.06
CA GLN A 106 -4.13 -11.71 -0.64
C GLN A 106 -2.93 -11.62 0.31
N THR A 107 -1.75 -11.21 -0.18
CA THR A 107 -0.52 -11.11 0.63
C THR A 107 -0.71 -10.33 1.93
N ALA A 108 -1.48 -9.25 1.91
CA ALA A 108 -1.78 -8.41 3.08
C ALA A 108 -2.91 -8.97 3.97
N SER A 109 -3.68 -9.96 3.50
CA SER A 109 -4.84 -10.52 4.22
C SER A 109 -4.95 -12.02 3.93
N THR A 110 -4.14 -12.82 4.64
CA THR A 110 -4.03 -14.27 4.39
C THR A 110 -4.95 -15.11 5.28
N SER A 111 -5.73 -14.54 6.19
CA SER A 111 -6.52 -15.32 7.15
C SER A 111 -7.89 -14.71 7.39
N SER A 112 -8.92 -15.55 7.46
CA SER A 112 -10.31 -15.17 7.74
C SER A 112 -11.06 -16.33 8.36
N GLY A 113 -12.11 -16.05 9.13
CA GLY A 113 -12.88 -17.09 9.79
C GLY A 113 -13.95 -16.55 10.71
N LYS A 114 -14.32 -17.35 11.71
CA LYS A 114 -15.38 -17.03 12.66
C LYS A 114 -14.84 -17.16 14.09
N SER A 115 -14.92 -16.05 14.81
CA SER A 115 -14.70 -16.06 16.26
C SER A 115 -15.94 -16.56 16.99
N CYS A 116 -15.71 -17.29 18.08
CA CYS A 116 -16.71 -17.82 18.99
C CYS A 116 -17.84 -18.59 18.29
N MET A 117 -17.47 -19.65 17.56
CA MET A 117 -18.43 -20.55 16.92
C MET A 117 -19.26 -21.32 17.96
N ILE A 118 -18.66 -21.66 19.10
CA ILE A 118 -19.32 -22.31 20.23
C ILE A 118 -18.69 -21.82 21.55
N LYS A 119 -19.50 -21.68 22.60
CA LYS A 119 -18.98 -21.43 23.96
C LYS A 119 -18.17 -22.66 24.40
N LEU A 120 -17.02 -22.45 25.03
CA LEU A 120 -16.17 -23.56 25.45
C LEU A 120 -16.89 -24.48 26.46
N ALA A 121 -17.67 -23.91 27.38
CA ALA A 121 -18.48 -24.69 28.31
C ALA A 121 -19.50 -25.60 27.61
N ALA A 122 -20.14 -25.11 26.53
CA ALA A 122 -21.08 -25.91 25.76
C ALA A 122 -20.39 -27.04 24.99
N LEU A 123 -19.17 -26.81 24.49
CA LEU A 123 -18.36 -27.84 23.84
C LEU A 123 -17.92 -28.92 24.84
N LYS A 124 -17.43 -28.52 26.02
CA LYS A 124 -16.98 -29.44 27.10
C LYS A 124 -18.13 -30.32 27.62
N ASN A 125 -19.34 -29.77 27.72
CA ASN A 125 -20.50 -30.49 28.24
C ASN A 125 -21.24 -31.32 27.17
N SER A 126 -20.80 -31.28 25.91
CA SER A 126 -21.43 -32.02 24.82
C SER A 126 -20.75 -33.37 24.58
N SER A 127 -21.50 -34.45 24.73
CA SER A 127 -21.07 -35.79 24.34
C SER A 127 -20.91 -35.97 22.83
N GLY A 128 -21.49 -35.08 22.02
CA GLY A 128 -21.39 -35.13 20.55
C GLY A 128 -20.12 -34.47 20.03
N PHE A 129 -19.72 -33.31 20.59
CA PHE A 129 -18.54 -32.58 20.12
C PHE A 129 -17.24 -33.14 20.70
N LEU A 130 -17.23 -33.54 21.98
CA LEU A 130 -16.08 -34.10 22.67
C LEU A 130 -16.33 -35.59 22.98
N VAL A 131 -15.87 -36.46 22.08
CA VAL A 131 -16.01 -37.92 22.22
C VAL A 131 -14.68 -38.52 22.65
N ASN A 132 -14.61 -39.20 23.79
CA ASN A 132 -13.37 -39.83 24.28
C ASN A 132 -12.15 -38.87 24.30
N ASN A 133 -12.38 -37.64 24.73
CA ASN A 133 -11.37 -36.56 24.71
C ASN A 133 -10.83 -36.23 23.31
N ASN A 134 -11.60 -36.48 22.25
CA ASN A 134 -11.32 -36.11 20.87
C ASN A 134 -12.32 -35.06 20.38
N CYS A 135 -11.83 -34.03 19.69
CA CYS A 135 -12.66 -33.09 18.94
C CYS A 135 -12.25 -33.08 17.46
N VAL A 136 -13.25 -32.95 16.57
CA VAL A 136 -13.02 -32.88 15.12
C VAL A 136 -13.48 -31.54 14.58
N PHE A 137 -12.57 -30.85 13.89
CA PHE A 137 -12.79 -29.57 13.24
C PHE A 137 -12.69 -29.74 11.72
N GLY A 138 -13.21 -28.78 10.95
CA GLY A 138 -13.05 -28.84 9.50
C GLY A 138 -13.37 -27.57 8.77
N VAL A 139 -13.12 -27.63 7.46
CA VAL A 139 -13.51 -26.62 6.50
C VAL A 139 -14.06 -27.29 5.24
N LYS A 140 -15.22 -26.82 4.78
CA LYS A 140 -15.86 -27.25 3.53
C LYS A 140 -15.82 -26.09 2.53
N PHE A 141 -15.15 -26.28 1.41
CA PHE A 141 -15.04 -25.26 0.38
C PHE A 141 -16.27 -25.29 -0.53
N ILE A 142 -16.88 -24.11 -0.74
CA ILE A 142 -18.01 -23.93 -1.63
C ILE A 142 -17.51 -23.42 -2.98
N LYS A 143 -16.66 -22.39 -2.97
CA LYS A 143 -16.13 -21.76 -4.18
C LYS A 143 -14.77 -21.16 -3.89
N VAL A 144 -13.81 -21.34 -4.80
CA VAL A 144 -12.52 -20.64 -4.79
C VAL A 144 -12.26 -20.12 -6.20
N VAL A 145 -12.07 -18.81 -6.34
CA VAL A 145 -11.73 -18.15 -7.60
C VAL A 145 -10.40 -17.44 -7.42
N THR A 146 -9.54 -17.56 -8.42
CA THR A 146 -8.22 -16.92 -8.40
C THR A 146 -8.15 -15.92 -9.54
N THR A 147 -7.79 -14.68 -9.21
CA THR A 147 -7.53 -13.63 -10.20
C THR A 147 -6.12 -13.10 -10.02
N LYS A 148 -5.48 -12.73 -11.13
CA LYS A 148 -4.24 -11.96 -11.10
C LYS A 148 -4.63 -10.48 -11.04
N ALA A 149 -4.24 -9.80 -9.97
CA ALA A 149 -4.35 -8.37 -9.88
C ALA A 149 -3.60 -7.74 -11.06
N LYS A 150 -4.23 -6.78 -11.75
CA LYS A 150 -3.53 -5.92 -12.70
C LYS A 150 -2.59 -5.03 -11.89
N THR A 151 -1.33 -5.42 -11.78
CA THR A 151 -0.31 -4.61 -11.13
C THR A 151 0.37 -3.74 -12.15
N THR A 152 0.50 -2.46 -11.83
CA THR A 152 1.42 -1.57 -12.51
C THR A 152 2.79 -1.70 -11.85
N SER A 153 3.85 -1.69 -12.66
CA SER A 153 5.22 -1.68 -12.14
C SER A 153 6.03 -0.60 -12.84
N GLU A 154 6.92 0.05 -12.10
CA GLU A 154 7.81 1.06 -12.67
C GLU A 154 9.24 0.52 -12.68
N LYS A 155 9.98 0.82 -13.76
CA LYS A 155 11.43 0.62 -13.77
C LYS A 155 12.13 1.97 -13.87
N LEU A 156 12.82 2.36 -12.78
CA LEU A 156 13.67 3.53 -12.74
C LEU A 156 15.10 3.16 -13.18
N PHE A 157 15.62 3.88 -14.17
CA PHE A 157 17.03 3.86 -14.55
C PHE A 157 17.71 5.10 -13.98
N VAL A 158 18.78 4.91 -13.21
CA VAL A 158 19.61 5.98 -12.64
C VAL A 158 20.94 6.00 -13.37
N LYS A 159 21.36 7.17 -13.83
CA LYS A 159 22.64 7.37 -14.51
C LYS A 159 23.80 7.23 -13.54
N ASN A 160 24.94 6.75 -14.02
CA ASN A 160 26.17 6.75 -13.25
C ASN A 160 26.69 8.18 -13.06
N ALA A 161 27.24 8.48 -11.87
CA ALA A 161 27.75 9.82 -11.54
C ALA A 161 28.82 10.30 -12.54
N SER A 162 29.66 9.41 -13.07
CA SER A 162 30.68 9.71 -14.08
C SER A 162 30.12 10.16 -15.44
N THR A 163 28.82 9.98 -15.68
CA THR A 163 28.14 10.37 -16.93
C THR A 163 27.35 11.67 -16.81
N LEU A 164 27.30 12.25 -15.61
CA LEU A 164 26.63 13.53 -15.37
C LEU A 164 27.59 14.69 -15.69
N PRO A 165 27.08 15.82 -16.23
CA PRO A 165 27.89 17.02 -16.42
C PRO A 165 28.47 17.49 -15.07
N GLU A 166 29.75 17.86 -15.06
CA GLU A 166 30.40 18.44 -13.86
C GLU A 166 29.79 19.80 -13.48
N ALA A 167 29.40 20.61 -14.47
CA ALA A 167 28.74 21.88 -14.25
C ALA A 167 27.22 21.74 -14.30
N LYS A 168 26.54 22.16 -13.22
CA LYS A 168 25.08 22.25 -13.18
C LYS A 168 24.62 23.48 -13.94
N ALA A 169 23.69 23.31 -14.88
CA ALA A 169 23.04 24.43 -15.54
C ALA A 169 22.17 25.18 -14.52
N ALA A 170 22.47 26.46 -14.29
CA ALA A 170 21.71 27.35 -13.43
C ALA A 170 20.96 28.39 -14.26
N TYR A 171 19.70 28.62 -13.92
CA TYR A 171 18.87 29.69 -14.47
C TYR A 171 18.47 30.65 -13.35
N THR A 172 18.55 31.96 -13.59
CA THR A 172 18.13 32.98 -12.63
C THR A 172 16.95 33.79 -13.17
N TRP A 173 15.85 33.79 -12.41
CA TRP A 173 14.70 34.65 -12.62
C TRP A 173 14.77 35.83 -11.65
N CYS A 174 14.96 37.05 -12.18
CA CYS A 174 14.91 38.26 -11.37
C CYS A 174 13.57 38.98 -11.58
N ILE A 175 12.79 39.05 -10.50
CA ILE A 175 11.52 39.75 -10.42
C ILE A 175 11.84 41.22 -10.14
N ALA A 176 11.42 42.13 -11.03
CA ALA A 176 11.70 43.56 -10.89
C ALA A 176 10.88 44.22 -9.78
N ASP A 177 9.61 43.82 -9.65
CA ASP A 177 8.70 44.26 -8.60
C ASP A 177 8.03 43.05 -7.93
N PHE A 178 8.63 42.61 -6.82
CA PHE A 178 8.18 41.48 -6.01
C PHE A 178 6.78 41.72 -5.42
N PHE A 179 6.43 42.96 -5.11
CA PHE A 179 5.11 43.27 -4.55
C PHE A 179 4.06 43.28 -5.64
N GLY A 180 4.36 43.86 -6.80
CA GLY A 180 3.47 43.95 -7.96
C GLY A 180 3.35 42.71 -8.84
N MET A 181 4.18 41.68 -8.65
CA MET A 181 4.07 40.44 -9.46
C MET A 181 2.76 39.70 -9.22
N GLU A 182 2.30 38.98 -10.25
CA GLU A 182 1.19 38.04 -10.17
C GLU A 182 1.41 36.94 -9.11
N ASN A 183 0.31 36.36 -8.63
CA ASN A 183 0.32 35.31 -7.63
C ASN A 183 -0.69 34.19 -7.99
N PRO A 184 -0.23 32.97 -8.29
CA PRO A 184 1.17 32.55 -8.36
C PRO A 184 1.91 33.21 -9.53
N GLY A 185 3.18 33.55 -9.33
CA GLY A 185 4.02 34.10 -10.38
C GLY A 185 4.90 33.02 -11.03
N TYR A 186 5.17 33.18 -12.32
CA TYR A 186 5.97 32.23 -13.09
C TYR A 186 7.17 32.91 -13.75
N SER A 187 8.32 32.22 -13.74
CA SER A 187 9.44 32.62 -14.58
C SER A 187 9.14 32.35 -16.06
N PRO A 188 9.86 33.02 -16.98
CA PRO A 188 9.98 32.53 -18.34
C PRO A 188 10.45 31.06 -18.38
N GLU A 189 10.12 30.38 -19.48
CA GLU A 189 10.61 29.02 -19.71
C GLU A 189 12.13 29.02 -19.90
N PHE A 190 12.80 28.03 -19.32
CA PHE A 190 14.23 27.82 -19.50
C PHE A 190 14.53 26.33 -19.75
N THR A 191 15.66 26.06 -20.41
CA THR A 191 16.07 24.68 -20.72
C THR A 191 17.22 24.26 -19.82
N ALA A 192 17.06 23.12 -19.14
CA ALA A 192 18.10 22.52 -18.31
C ALA A 192 17.89 21.00 -18.25
N GLY A 193 18.98 20.23 -18.21
CA GLY A 193 18.90 18.77 -18.16
C GLY A 193 18.17 18.11 -19.34
N GLY A 194 18.06 18.79 -20.49
CA GLY A 194 17.34 18.31 -21.68
C GLY A 194 15.82 18.54 -21.67
N TYR A 195 15.28 19.24 -20.68
CA TYR A 195 13.86 19.55 -20.57
C TYR A 195 13.64 21.05 -20.40
N LYS A 196 12.40 21.48 -20.69
CA LYS A 196 11.94 22.84 -20.44
C LYS A 196 11.27 22.93 -19.07
N TRP A 197 11.55 24.01 -18.37
CA TRP A 197 11.13 24.26 -17.00
C TRP A 197 10.66 25.70 -16.82
N SER A 198 9.87 25.95 -15.78
CA SER A 198 9.63 27.27 -15.20
C SER A 198 9.69 27.19 -13.67
N ILE A 199 10.03 28.31 -13.04
CA ILE A 199 9.95 28.47 -11.59
C ILE A 199 8.57 29.05 -11.29
N ARG A 200 7.87 28.47 -10.31
CA ARG A 200 6.64 29.03 -9.75
C ARG A 200 6.93 29.55 -8.35
N LEU A 201 6.51 30.78 -8.08
CA LEU A 201 6.54 31.39 -6.76
C LEU A 201 5.12 31.71 -6.32
N ASP A 202 4.77 31.24 -5.13
CA ASP A 202 3.48 31.54 -4.50
C ASP A 202 3.73 32.46 -3.31
N LYS A 203 3.10 33.63 -3.32
CA LYS A 203 3.06 34.57 -2.20
C LYS A 203 1.84 34.24 -1.35
N GLU A 204 2.05 33.57 -0.23
CA GLU A 204 0.99 33.31 0.74
C GLU A 204 1.04 34.38 1.84
N GLU A 205 0.03 34.44 2.71
CA GLU A 205 -0.10 35.53 3.70
C GLU A 205 1.17 35.73 4.55
N ASN A 206 1.77 34.63 5.01
CA ASN A 206 2.89 34.68 5.97
C ASN A 206 4.19 34.09 5.42
N HIS A 207 4.20 33.57 4.20
CA HIS A 207 5.36 32.86 3.67
C HIS A 207 5.36 32.77 2.15
N ILE A 208 6.47 32.32 1.61
CA ILE A 208 6.67 32.07 0.20
C ILE A 208 6.93 30.60 -0.04
N SER A 209 6.28 30.06 -1.05
CA SER A 209 6.44 28.70 -1.53
C SER A 209 7.12 28.74 -2.92
N LEU A 210 8.04 27.81 -3.18
CA LEU A 210 8.80 27.76 -4.43
C LEU A 210 8.72 26.37 -5.06
N TYR A 211 8.41 26.33 -6.35
CA TYR A 211 8.30 25.10 -7.11
C TYR A 211 9.07 25.17 -8.42
N LEU A 212 9.60 24.03 -8.81
CA LEU A 212 10.08 23.78 -10.16
C LEU A 212 8.94 23.09 -10.93
N LYS A 213 8.59 23.63 -12.10
CA LYS A 213 7.56 23.09 -12.97
C LYS A 213 8.17 22.65 -14.28
N LYS A 214 8.01 21.38 -14.63
CA LYS A 214 8.33 20.83 -15.95
C LYS A 214 7.26 21.29 -16.95
N MET A 215 7.67 21.76 -18.12
CA MET A 215 6.71 22.00 -19.20
C MET A 215 6.23 20.65 -19.77
N ILE A 216 4.93 20.57 -20.03
CA ILE A 216 4.32 19.39 -20.64
C ILE A 216 4.78 19.35 -22.10
N ASN A 217 5.41 18.24 -22.47
CA ASN A 217 5.86 17.97 -23.83
C ASN A 217 5.23 16.62 -24.25
N ASP A 218 5.39 16.23 -25.52
CA ASP A 218 4.92 14.94 -26.10
C ASP A 218 5.62 13.68 -25.53
N LEU A 219 6.13 13.73 -24.30
CA LEU A 219 6.57 12.55 -23.56
C LEU A 219 5.39 11.57 -23.42
N PRO A 220 5.65 10.26 -23.55
CA PRO A 220 4.64 9.25 -23.22
C PRO A 220 4.08 9.46 -21.81
N GLU A 221 2.75 9.34 -21.66
CA GLU A 221 2.06 9.44 -20.35
C GLU A 221 2.61 8.45 -19.31
N ASP A 222 3.21 7.35 -19.77
CA ASP A 222 3.77 6.28 -18.93
C ASP A 222 5.24 6.52 -18.52
N SER A 223 5.78 7.72 -18.76
CA SER A 223 7.19 8.06 -18.49
C SER A 223 7.38 9.18 -17.47
N ALA A 224 8.47 9.10 -16.71
CA ALA A 224 8.90 10.16 -15.81
C ALA A 224 10.42 10.35 -15.86
N VAL A 225 10.89 11.52 -15.42
CA VAL A 225 12.32 11.87 -15.40
C VAL A 225 12.75 12.14 -13.97
N LEU A 226 13.83 11.49 -13.53
CA LEU A 226 14.39 11.71 -12.19
C LEU A 226 15.36 12.89 -12.25
N VAL A 227 15.08 13.91 -11.45
CA VAL A 227 15.76 15.19 -11.50
C VAL A 227 16.27 15.55 -10.12
N GLU A 228 17.57 15.83 -10.05
CA GLU A 228 18.18 16.54 -8.93
C GLU A 228 18.15 18.04 -9.23
N PHE A 229 17.60 18.84 -8.33
CA PHE A 229 17.53 20.29 -8.52
C PHE A 229 17.69 21.06 -7.21
N THR A 230 18.10 22.31 -7.35
CA THR A 230 18.22 23.28 -6.25
C THR A 230 17.40 24.51 -6.62
N LEU A 231 16.50 24.95 -5.73
CA LEU A 231 15.88 26.28 -5.81
C LEU A 231 16.51 27.18 -4.77
N SER A 232 16.90 28.39 -5.16
CA SER A 232 17.56 29.35 -4.27
C SER A 232 16.93 30.73 -4.34
N ILE A 233 16.61 31.33 -3.20
CA ILE A 233 16.38 32.79 -3.12
C ILE A 233 17.75 33.44 -2.91
N LYS A 234 18.18 34.24 -3.89
CA LYS A 234 19.51 34.85 -3.85
C LYS A 234 19.52 36.01 -2.87
N ASN A 235 20.48 35.97 -1.95
CA ASN A 235 20.93 37.18 -1.30
C ASN A 235 21.71 38.02 -2.32
N GLN A 236 21.37 39.30 -2.43
CA GLN A 236 21.87 40.22 -3.45
C GLN A 236 22.99 41.15 -2.94
N GLU A 237 23.40 41.01 -1.68
CA GLU A 237 24.43 41.82 -1.00
C GLU A 237 25.67 41.00 -0.61
N GLY A 238 25.83 39.81 -1.20
CA GLY A 238 26.99 38.93 -0.95
C GLY A 238 26.85 38.03 0.27
N GLY A 239 25.68 38.04 0.94
CA GLY A 239 25.33 37.10 1.99
C GLY A 239 24.94 35.71 1.48
N LYS A 240 24.48 34.86 2.40
CA LYS A 240 24.13 33.46 2.10
C LYS A 240 22.80 33.38 1.34
N HIS A 241 22.78 32.64 0.24
CA HIS A 241 21.53 32.31 -0.45
C HIS A 241 20.70 31.32 0.37
N LEU A 242 19.39 31.48 0.37
CA LEU A 242 18.48 30.49 0.92
C LEU A 242 18.27 29.40 -0.12
N LYS A 243 18.79 28.19 0.13
CA LYS A 243 18.77 27.07 -0.83
C LYS A 243 17.92 25.90 -0.34
N LYS A 244 17.13 25.30 -1.23
CA LYS A 244 16.43 24.02 -1.03
C LYS A 244 16.82 23.06 -2.15
N LYS A 245 17.27 21.86 -1.79
CA LYS A 245 17.73 20.84 -2.72
C LYS A 245 16.78 19.65 -2.70
N GLY A 246 16.38 19.16 -3.87
CA GLY A 246 15.45 18.06 -4.06
C GLY A 246 15.95 17.03 -5.07
N LEU A 247 15.43 15.80 -4.94
CA LEU A 247 15.59 14.71 -5.90
C LEU A 247 14.21 14.05 -6.05
N THR A 248 13.59 14.22 -7.21
CA THR A 248 12.21 13.74 -7.44
C THR A 248 11.97 13.39 -8.90
N GLN A 249 10.88 12.68 -9.17
CA GLN A 249 10.45 12.35 -10.53
C GLN A 249 9.41 13.33 -11.01
N PHE A 250 9.62 13.88 -12.20
CA PHE A 250 8.63 14.72 -12.90
C PHE A 250 7.99 13.91 -14.02
N SER A 251 6.67 13.88 -14.07
CA SER A 251 5.89 13.24 -15.13
C SER A 251 4.95 14.25 -15.78
N ASN A 252 4.24 13.86 -16.84
CA ASN A 252 3.21 14.72 -17.41
C ASN A 252 1.97 14.81 -16.49
N ASN A 253 1.70 13.78 -15.69
CA ASN A 253 0.60 13.76 -14.71
C ASN A 253 0.91 14.52 -13.43
N ASP A 254 2.19 14.62 -13.08
CA ASP A 254 2.68 15.39 -11.94
C ASP A 254 3.94 16.18 -12.33
N PRO A 255 3.76 17.34 -13.00
CA PRO A 255 4.86 18.10 -13.58
C PRO A 255 5.47 19.12 -12.62
N THR A 256 4.98 19.26 -11.38
CA THR A 256 5.40 20.34 -10.48
C THR A 256 5.81 19.77 -9.12
N TRP A 257 6.98 20.18 -8.62
CA TRP A 257 7.42 19.80 -7.30
C TRP A 257 8.20 20.95 -6.68
N GLY A 258 8.03 21.16 -5.38
CA GLY A 258 8.67 22.24 -4.66
C GLY A 258 8.54 22.11 -3.16
N TRP A 259 8.74 23.23 -2.49
CA TRP A 259 8.58 23.35 -1.05
C TRP A 259 7.57 24.45 -0.75
N GLU A 260 6.62 24.12 0.11
CA GLU A 260 5.82 25.09 0.81
C GLU A 260 6.66 25.77 1.89
N LYS A 261 6.30 27.01 2.27
CA LYS A 261 6.89 27.69 3.45
C LYS A 261 8.41 27.74 3.43
N VAL A 262 8.99 28.09 2.27
CA VAL A 262 10.44 28.17 2.08
C VAL A 262 11.05 29.26 2.96
N VAL A 263 10.39 30.41 3.01
CA VAL A 263 10.80 31.59 3.79
C VAL A 263 9.56 32.33 4.27
N SER A 264 9.63 32.97 5.43
CA SER A 264 8.54 33.82 5.90
C SER A 264 8.49 35.14 5.11
N MET A 265 7.32 35.78 5.07
CA MET A 265 7.20 37.11 4.47
C MET A 265 7.96 38.18 5.28
N GLU A 266 8.14 37.97 6.58
CA GLU A 266 8.96 38.84 7.42
C GLU A 266 10.44 38.74 7.04
N ASP A 267 10.98 37.52 6.93
CA ASP A 267 12.38 37.28 6.59
C ASP A 267 12.75 37.78 5.19
N ILE A 268 11.84 37.70 4.22
CA ILE A 268 12.13 38.21 2.86
C ILE A 268 12.13 39.74 2.81
N GLN A 269 11.31 40.40 3.63
CA GLN A 269 11.17 41.85 3.68
C GLN A 269 12.21 42.51 4.57
N ASP A 270 12.81 41.76 5.51
CA ASP A 270 13.92 42.23 6.31
C ASP A 270 15.14 42.50 5.41
N SER A 271 15.45 43.78 5.24
CA SER A 271 16.59 44.24 4.43
C SER A 271 17.92 43.65 4.87
N SER A 272 18.09 43.27 6.15
CA SER A 272 19.34 42.68 6.65
C SER A 272 19.60 41.27 6.12
N ASN A 273 18.54 40.57 5.68
CA ASN A 273 18.64 39.26 5.06
C ASN A 273 19.05 39.34 3.57
N GLY A 274 18.95 40.52 2.94
CA GLY A 274 19.44 40.81 1.60
C GLY A 274 18.73 40.07 0.45
N TYR A 275 17.58 39.41 0.70
CA TYR A 275 16.82 38.69 -0.33
C TYR A 275 16.04 39.63 -1.25
N LEU A 276 15.57 40.75 -0.71
CA LEU A 276 14.81 41.77 -1.42
C LEU A 276 15.57 43.10 -1.38
N ILE A 277 16.00 43.60 -2.53
CA ILE A 277 16.68 44.89 -2.65
C ILE A 277 15.77 45.86 -3.40
N LYS A 278 15.31 46.89 -2.69
CA LYS A 278 14.19 47.76 -3.11
C LYS A 278 12.91 46.94 -3.27
N THR A 279 12.62 46.49 -4.49
CA THR A 279 11.50 45.62 -4.85
C THR A 279 11.96 44.40 -5.63
N LYS A 280 13.28 44.25 -5.85
CA LYS A 280 13.84 43.21 -6.70
C LYS A 280 14.17 41.97 -5.88
N CYS A 281 13.69 40.81 -6.33
CA CYS A 281 14.01 39.50 -5.78
C CYS A 281 14.51 38.60 -6.91
N CYS A 282 15.59 37.84 -6.69
CA CYS A 282 16.10 36.90 -7.70
C CYS A 282 16.06 35.47 -7.18
N ILE A 283 15.49 34.58 -7.98
CA ILE A 283 15.36 33.15 -7.68
C ILE A 283 16.18 32.38 -8.69
N GLU A 284 16.94 31.41 -8.23
CA GLU A 284 17.82 30.58 -9.06
C GLU A 284 17.37 29.13 -9.02
N ALA A 285 17.37 28.47 -10.18
CA ALA A 285 17.13 27.05 -10.31
C ALA A 285 18.35 26.37 -10.95
N GLU A 286 18.96 25.43 -10.23
CA GLU A 286 19.94 24.49 -10.76
C GLU A 286 19.23 23.17 -11.05
N VAL A 287 19.33 22.61 -12.25
CA VAL A 287 18.57 21.41 -12.63
C VAL A 287 19.44 20.39 -13.35
N THR A 288 19.42 19.15 -12.90
CA THR A 288 20.17 18.02 -13.49
C THR A 288 19.31 16.77 -13.62
N THR A 289 19.18 16.24 -14.83
CA THR A 289 18.49 14.97 -15.08
C THR A 289 19.41 13.79 -14.78
N VAL A 290 19.11 13.07 -13.69
CA VAL A 290 19.93 11.96 -13.18
C VAL A 290 19.34 10.58 -13.47
N GLY A 291 18.14 10.51 -14.03
CA GLY A 291 17.54 9.24 -14.42
C GLY A 291 16.23 9.41 -15.19
N SER A 292 15.63 8.28 -15.56
CA SER A 292 14.34 8.21 -16.23
C SER A 292 13.65 6.91 -15.87
N SER A 293 12.32 6.91 -15.90
CA SER A 293 11.53 5.74 -15.61
C SER A 293 10.39 5.55 -16.60
N LYS A 294 9.87 4.32 -16.63
CA LYS A 294 8.72 3.94 -17.43
C LYS A 294 7.85 2.93 -16.69
N MET A 295 6.54 3.11 -16.77
CA MET A 295 5.55 2.15 -16.29
C MET A 295 5.46 0.94 -17.24
N LYS A 296 5.17 -0.22 -16.68
CA LYS A 296 4.93 -1.50 -17.37
C LYS A 296 3.59 -2.08 -16.98
#